data_AF-A0A5C4LQZ2-F1
#
_entry.id   AF-A0A5C4LQZ2-F1
#
_cell.length_a   1.000
_cell.length_b   1.000
_cell.length_c   1.000
_cell.angle_alpha   90.00
_cell.angle_beta   90.00
_cell.angle_gamma   90.00
#
_symmetry.space_group_name_H-M   'P 1'
#
loop_
_entity.id
_entity.type
_entity.pdbx_description
1 polymer ?
#
loop_
_entity_poly.entity_id
_entity_poly.type
_entity_poly.pdbx_seq_one_letter_code
_entity_poly.pdbx_strand_id
1 'polypeptide(L)'
;MTSTSDTPAPEGLLAALTGYEAALMANDLPALDSAFAPGPATLRGDEKALLVGHDAISSFRSARGGVARRRIGQVEVRELGPHLALVVSVSEFATGGRGLQSQLWRRTDGTWRIEAAHVTSRPAPLDRTIWRAVGDPLMAATGSGPLDGLTVAVKDLYAVPGQPVGAGNPTWLREAAVETEAAAALALLLSAGAAMRGIARTDEFAYSIAGRNEHYGTPPNGVTPLAIPGGSSNGSASAVALGLADIGLGTDTGGSVRVPASYQGLWGLRTTHGLVPRDGLLALAPSFDTVGWLTRDGSVLCRVAGVCLPGVSASEPPAEFLVVEELLSCAEPATVAAFESCLADVGIPVRRVRLAEYGIPEPAALRETFRLVQAGEAWDVRGEWIEAHPGALGPTIAARFAAARDVDPGTRAAAVDRLPRDRDAIRKMVGDGIVALPTVPGPAPLLRADAGALARTRSATLAMTSLAGIGGLPALSVPALTVAGAAGQPTAVGICLVGAAGTDRGLVAAATELFDAA
;
A
#
# COMPACT_ATOMS: atom_id res chain seq x y z
N MET A 1 22.14 6.88 -3.62
CA MET A 1 22.16 7.56 -2.31
C MET A 1 21.83 9.02 -2.54
N THR A 2 20.72 9.51 -2.00
CA THR A 2 20.42 10.95 -1.99
C THR A 2 20.89 11.53 -0.66
N SER A 3 21.88 12.43 -0.70
CA SER A 3 22.32 13.23 0.45
C SER A 3 21.50 14.51 0.47
N THR A 4 20.84 14.85 1.59
CA THR A 4 20.07 16.11 1.69
C THR A 4 20.83 17.23 2.41
N SER A 5 22.08 17.01 2.82
CA SER A 5 22.90 18.05 3.44
C SER A 5 23.63 18.93 2.42
N ASP A 6 23.50 20.26 2.57
CA ASP A 6 24.26 21.27 1.83
C ASP A 6 25.78 21.26 2.13
N THR A 7 26.21 20.54 3.17
CA THR A 7 27.62 20.38 3.52
C THR A 7 28.17 19.08 2.94
N PRO A 8 29.29 19.10 2.18
CA PRO A 8 29.92 17.89 1.68
C PRO A 8 30.39 17.01 2.84
N ALA A 9 30.20 15.70 2.69
CA ALA A 9 30.65 14.74 3.70
C ALA A 9 32.20 14.77 3.81
N PRO A 10 32.76 14.51 5.01
CA PRO A 10 34.20 14.39 5.18
C PRO A 10 34.82 13.36 4.22
N GLU A 11 36.03 13.67 3.74
CA GLU A 11 36.75 12.84 2.78
C GLU A 11 36.85 11.38 3.26
N GLY A 12 36.50 10.44 2.38
CA GLY A 12 36.58 8.99 2.62
C GLY A 12 35.48 8.41 3.51
N LEU A 13 34.65 9.23 4.17
CA LEU A 13 33.61 8.73 5.09
C LEU A 13 32.53 7.94 4.35
N LEU A 14 32.01 8.47 3.23
CA LEU A 14 30.99 7.78 2.44
C LEU A 14 31.51 6.49 1.80
N ALA A 15 32.80 6.45 1.45
CA ALA A 15 33.45 5.22 0.98
C ALA A 15 33.52 4.16 2.09
N ALA A 16 33.88 4.57 3.31
CA ALA A 16 33.89 3.69 4.48
C ALA A 16 32.48 3.16 4.83
N LEU A 17 31.46 4.03 4.77
CA LEU A 17 30.06 3.63 4.95
C LEU A 17 29.62 2.60 3.88
N THR A 18 29.96 2.85 2.62
CA THR A 18 29.64 1.95 1.50
C THR A 18 30.34 0.61 1.66
N GLY A 19 31.63 0.61 2.06
CA GLY A 19 32.39 -0.60 2.36
C GLY A 19 31.80 -1.40 3.53
N TYR A 20 31.38 -0.72 4.60
CA TYR A 20 30.70 -1.36 5.72
C TYR A 20 29.38 -2.01 5.28
N GLU A 21 28.56 -1.33 4.49
CA GLU A 21 27.29 -1.91 4.01
C GLU A 21 27.52 -3.08 3.05
N ALA A 22 28.53 -3.00 2.17
CA ALA A 22 28.90 -4.12 1.30
C ALA A 22 29.36 -5.35 2.11
N ALA A 23 30.19 -5.15 3.14
CA ALA A 23 30.60 -6.21 4.05
C ALA A 23 29.39 -6.82 4.79
N LEU A 24 28.41 -5.99 5.15
CA LEU A 24 27.17 -6.44 5.81
C LEU A 24 26.30 -7.30 4.89
N MET A 25 26.23 -6.97 3.60
CA MET A 25 25.51 -7.75 2.58
C MET A 25 26.25 -9.05 2.22
N ALA A 26 27.58 -9.05 2.24
CA ALA A 26 28.41 -10.23 1.99
C ALA A 26 28.58 -11.14 3.22
N ASN A 27 28.12 -10.70 4.40
CA ASN A 27 28.40 -11.32 5.69
C ASN A 27 29.93 -11.51 5.94
N ASP A 28 30.73 -10.52 5.53
CA ASP A 28 32.18 -10.49 5.70
C ASP A 28 32.52 -10.10 7.15
N LEU A 29 32.62 -11.09 8.03
CA LEU A 29 32.88 -10.88 9.45
C LEU A 29 34.20 -10.12 9.71
N PRO A 30 35.34 -10.45 9.07
CA PRO A 30 36.56 -9.67 9.23
C PRO A 30 36.42 -8.19 8.86
N ALA A 31 35.78 -7.86 7.72
CA ALA A 31 35.60 -6.47 7.32
C ALA A 31 34.65 -5.73 8.26
N LEU A 32 33.57 -6.39 8.72
CA LEU A 32 32.62 -5.82 9.68
C LEU A 32 33.26 -5.56 11.05
N ASP A 33 34.17 -6.43 11.48
CA ASP A 33 34.94 -6.29 12.71
C ASP A 33 35.92 -5.11 12.63
N SER A 34 36.64 -5.01 11.51
CA SER A 34 37.61 -3.93 11.23
C SER A 34 36.95 -2.55 11.12
N ALA A 35 35.68 -2.52 10.72
CA ALA A 35 34.91 -1.28 10.59
C ALA A 35 34.57 -0.63 11.95
N PHE A 36 34.66 -1.34 13.08
CA PHE A 36 34.44 -0.78 14.42
C PHE A 36 35.75 -0.33 15.05
N ALA A 37 35.69 0.75 15.83
CA ALA A 37 36.84 1.22 16.58
C ALA A 37 37.27 0.14 17.61
N PRO A 38 38.57 -0.13 17.76
CA PRO A 38 39.04 -1.06 18.77
C PRO A 38 38.89 -0.46 20.18
N GLY A 39 38.70 -1.34 21.16
CA GLY A 39 38.76 -0.97 22.58
C GLY A 39 37.42 -1.02 23.32
N PRO A 40 37.45 -0.72 24.63
CA PRO A 40 36.33 -0.95 25.54
C PRO A 40 35.21 0.10 25.45
N ALA A 41 35.47 1.24 24.81
CA ALA A 41 34.52 2.35 24.72
C ALA A 41 33.58 2.24 23.51
N THR A 42 33.83 1.33 22.59
CA THR A 42 33.03 1.16 21.36
C THR A 42 31.65 0.60 21.69
N LEU A 43 30.59 1.20 21.12
CA LEU A 43 29.21 0.86 21.44
C LEU A 43 28.45 0.33 20.23
N ARG A 44 27.58 -0.64 20.46
CA ARG A 44 26.57 -1.05 19.47
C ARG A 44 25.27 -1.44 20.16
N GLY A 45 24.19 -0.73 19.87
CA GLY A 45 22.85 -1.00 20.38
C GLY A 45 21.86 -1.39 19.29
N ASP A 46 20.87 -2.19 19.66
CA ASP A 46 19.60 -2.37 18.95
C ASP A 46 18.44 -2.54 19.94
N GLU A 47 17.27 -2.90 19.44
CA GLU A 47 16.06 -3.15 20.26
C GLU A 47 16.23 -4.27 21.31
N LYS A 48 17.25 -5.14 21.18
CA LYS A 48 17.43 -6.33 22.03
C LYS A 48 18.54 -6.13 23.06
N ALA A 49 19.62 -5.43 22.71
CA ALA A 49 20.78 -5.32 23.59
C ALA A 49 21.65 -4.08 23.30
N LEU A 50 22.35 -3.63 24.33
CA LEU A 50 23.50 -2.72 24.24
C LEU A 50 24.79 -3.53 24.43
N LEU A 51 25.69 -3.46 23.45
CA LEU A 51 27.02 -4.06 23.50
C LEU A 51 28.05 -2.97 23.75
N VAL A 52 28.95 -3.22 24.69
CA VAL A 52 30.02 -2.30 25.11
C VAL A 52 31.35 -3.02 24.94
N GLY A 53 32.25 -2.41 24.18
CA GLY A 53 33.56 -2.95 23.83
C GLY A 53 33.56 -3.68 22.48
N HIS A 54 34.66 -3.52 21.74
CA HIS A 54 34.87 -4.15 20.43
C HIS A 54 34.72 -5.67 20.45
N ASP A 55 35.30 -6.36 21.44
CA ASP A 55 35.20 -7.83 21.57
C ASP A 55 33.75 -8.33 21.73
N ALA A 56 32.92 -7.60 22.47
CA ALA A 56 31.51 -7.94 22.64
C ALA A 56 30.73 -7.80 21.32
N ILE A 57 31.06 -6.79 20.53
CA ILE A 57 30.49 -6.54 19.21
C ILE A 57 30.93 -7.64 18.23
N SER A 58 32.22 -7.99 18.23
CA SER A 58 32.80 -9.05 17.40
C SER A 58 32.17 -10.42 17.69
N SER A 59 32.04 -10.75 18.98
CA SER A 59 31.41 -11.99 19.45
C SER A 59 29.95 -12.07 19.04
N PHE A 60 29.19 -10.97 19.24
CA PHE A 60 27.80 -10.88 18.79
C PHE A 60 27.67 -11.08 17.27
N ARG A 61 28.54 -10.46 16.47
CA ARG A 61 28.50 -10.59 15.00
C ARG A 61 28.81 -12.01 14.55
N SER A 62 29.79 -12.66 15.17
CA SER A 62 30.16 -14.04 14.86
C SER A 62 29.05 -15.04 15.19
N ALA A 63 28.26 -14.75 16.23
CA ALA A 63 27.11 -15.57 16.64
C ALA A 63 25.83 -15.25 15.84
N ARG A 64 25.75 -14.07 15.23
CA ARG A 64 24.57 -13.62 14.47
C ARG A 64 24.65 -14.15 13.04
N GLY A 65 23.52 -14.60 12.50
CA GLY A 65 23.39 -14.89 11.07
C GLY A 65 23.45 -13.63 10.19
N GLY A 66 23.38 -13.83 8.88
CA GLY A 66 23.34 -12.73 7.91
C GLY A 66 22.16 -11.76 8.14
N VAL A 67 22.28 -10.55 7.59
CA VAL A 67 21.20 -9.55 7.62
C VAL A 67 20.33 -9.70 6.39
N ALA A 68 19.02 -9.44 6.53
CA ALA A 68 18.12 -9.41 5.39
C ALA A 68 18.64 -8.43 4.31
N ARG A 69 18.58 -8.86 3.04
CA ARG A 69 19.02 -8.04 1.89
C ARG A 69 18.33 -6.68 1.91
N ARG A 70 19.12 -5.63 1.73
CA ARG A 70 18.65 -4.23 1.76
C ARG A 70 19.56 -3.33 0.95
N ARG A 71 19.11 -2.09 0.73
CA ARG A 71 19.93 -0.99 0.20
C ARG A 71 19.78 0.24 1.10
N ILE A 72 20.75 1.14 1.05
CA ILE A 72 20.64 2.45 1.73
C ILE A 72 19.93 3.43 0.79
N GLY A 73 18.71 3.83 1.16
CA GLY A 73 17.91 4.80 0.40
C GLY A 73 18.32 6.25 0.71
N GLN A 74 18.51 6.56 2.00
CA GLN A 74 18.84 7.92 2.47
C GLN A 74 20.04 7.91 3.40
N VAL A 75 20.88 8.93 3.31
CA VAL A 75 22.02 9.18 4.20
C VAL A 75 22.09 10.66 4.56
N GLU A 76 22.22 10.95 5.86
CA GLU A 76 22.51 12.27 6.42
C GLU A 76 23.84 12.24 7.16
N VAL A 77 24.71 13.21 6.89
CA VAL A 77 26.03 13.34 7.52
C VAL A 77 26.12 14.67 8.26
N ARG A 78 26.62 14.64 9.49
CA ARG A 78 26.96 15.82 10.30
C ARG A 78 28.37 15.68 10.85
N GLU A 79 29.28 16.53 10.39
CA GLU A 79 30.60 16.64 11.00
C GLU A 79 30.45 17.27 12.40
N LEU A 80 30.94 16.58 13.43
CA LEU A 80 30.85 17.01 14.82
C LEU A 80 32.17 17.62 15.33
N GLY A 81 33.25 17.40 14.59
CA GLY A 81 34.57 17.94 14.86
C GLY A 81 35.62 17.32 13.95
N PRO A 82 36.88 17.74 14.07
CA PRO A 82 37.97 17.16 13.30
C PRO A 82 37.98 15.64 13.47
N HIS A 83 37.90 14.93 12.34
CA HIS A 83 37.90 13.46 12.32
C HIS A 83 36.72 12.79 13.03
N LEU A 84 35.60 13.48 13.25
CA LEU A 84 34.42 12.91 13.91
C LEU A 84 33.14 13.29 13.17
N ALA A 85 32.34 12.30 12.79
CA ALA A 85 31.10 12.53 12.06
C ALA A 85 29.96 11.63 12.55
N LEU A 86 28.77 12.18 12.64
CA LEU A 86 27.53 11.42 12.79
C LEU A 86 26.97 11.11 11.41
N VAL A 87 26.67 9.84 11.17
CA VAL A 87 26.00 9.35 9.97
C VAL A 87 24.68 8.74 10.39
N VAL A 88 23.57 9.22 9.84
CA VAL A 88 22.25 8.60 9.98
C VAL A 88 21.82 8.10 8.62
N SER A 89 21.49 6.82 8.52
CA SER A 89 21.09 6.18 7.26
C SER A 89 19.79 5.43 7.41
N VAL A 90 19.00 5.41 6.33
CA VAL A 90 17.76 4.65 6.25
C VAL A 90 17.92 3.54 5.22
N SER A 91 17.79 2.30 5.67
CA SER A 91 17.79 1.12 4.83
C SER A 91 16.39 0.78 4.33
N GLU A 92 16.30 0.30 3.10
CA GLU A 92 15.10 -0.27 2.47
C GLU A 92 15.37 -1.76 2.21
N PHE A 93 14.59 -2.65 2.83
CA PHE A 93 14.80 -4.09 2.67
C PHE A 93 14.14 -4.61 1.39
N ALA A 94 14.78 -5.58 0.73
CA ALA A 94 14.26 -6.19 -0.49
C ALA A 94 12.88 -6.86 -0.27
N THR A 95 12.66 -7.39 0.93
CA THR A 95 11.36 -7.98 1.28
C THR A 95 10.36 -6.95 1.81
N GLY A 96 10.67 -5.65 1.90
CA GLY A 96 9.78 -4.57 2.40
C GLY A 96 10.20 -3.89 3.72
N GLY A 97 9.63 -2.74 4.05
CA GLY A 97 9.91 -2.02 5.29
C GLY A 97 11.29 -1.35 5.33
N ARG A 98 11.49 -0.57 6.39
CA ARG A 98 12.66 0.29 6.56
C ARG A 98 13.38 0.00 7.88
N GLY A 99 14.69 0.23 7.88
CA GLY A 99 15.53 0.19 9.07
C GLY A 99 16.26 1.52 9.24
N LEU A 100 16.50 1.93 10.47
CA LEU A 100 17.26 3.15 10.78
C LEU A 100 18.60 2.76 11.39
N GLN A 101 19.66 3.44 10.98
CA GLN A 101 20.98 3.25 11.56
C GLN A 101 21.65 4.58 11.82
N SER A 102 21.99 4.84 13.07
CA SER A 102 22.79 6.00 13.51
C SER A 102 24.18 5.53 13.90
N GLN A 103 25.21 6.14 13.35
CA GLN A 103 26.61 5.79 13.60
C GLN A 103 27.45 7.02 13.88
N LEU A 104 28.23 6.96 14.95
CA LEU A 104 29.33 7.88 15.18
C LEU A 104 30.59 7.27 14.57
N TRP A 105 31.19 7.98 13.62
CA TRP A 105 32.42 7.58 12.92
C TRP A 105 33.57 8.47 13.36
N ARG A 106 34.72 7.87 13.67
CA ARG A 106 35.98 8.58 13.92
C ARG A 106 37.04 8.18 12.89
N ARG A 107 37.79 9.17 12.39
CA ARG A 107 38.99 8.94 11.57
C ARG A 107 40.21 8.86 12.48
N THR A 108 40.91 7.74 12.45
CA THR A 108 42.19 7.55 13.16
C THR A 108 43.18 6.94 12.18
N ASP A 109 44.37 7.52 12.08
CA ASP A 109 45.42 7.12 11.12
C ASP A 109 44.88 6.99 9.68
N GLY A 110 44.11 8.00 9.26
CA GLY A 110 43.52 8.07 7.92
C GLY A 110 42.30 7.18 7.69
N THR A 111 41.96 6.27 8.62
CA THR A 111 40.88 5.29 8.47
C THR A 111 39.65 5.66 9.30
N TRP A 112 38.47 5.66 8.67
CA TRP A 112 37.20 5.84 9.37
C TRP A 112 36.72 4.55 10.02
N ARG A 113 36.38 4.60 11.30
CA ARG A 113 35.80 3.49 12.07
C ARG A 113 34.60 3.93 12.88
N ILE A 114 33.68 3.01 13.14
CA ILE A 114 32.46 3.22 13.92
C ILE A 114 32.80 3.14 15.42
N GLU A 115 32.61 4.24 16.15
CA GLU A 115 32.75 4.28 17.61
C GLU A 115 31.45 3.90 18.32
N ALA A 116 30.32 4.30 17.76
CA ALA A 116 29.01 3.98 18.30
C ALA A 116 28.05 3.70 17.16
N ALA A 117 27.22 2.66 17.30
CA ALA A 117 26.13 2.38 16.37
C ALA A 117 24.83 2.10 17.13
N HIS A 118 23.73 2.67 16.68
CA HIS A 118 22.38 2.24 17.04
C HIS A 118 21.68 1.79 15.76
N VAL A 119 21.15 0.57 15.76
CA VAL A 119 20.37 0.01 14.66
C VAL A 119 18.95 -0.29 15.13
N THR A 120 17.96 0.24 14.41
CA THR A 120 16.56 -0.13 14.56
C THR A 120 16.17 -1.04 13.39
N SER A 121 15.71 -2.26 13.68
CA SER A 121 15.33 -3.26 12.69
C SER A 121 14.02 -2.91 11.99
N ARG A 122 13.59 -3.77 11.07
CA ARG A 122 12.21 -3.80 10.58
C ARG A 122 11.22 -3.94 11.77
N PRO A 123 10.02 -3.32 11.70
CA PRO A 123 8.98 -3.47 12.70
C PRO A 123 8.70 -4.90 13.15
N ALA A 124 8.24 -5.04 14.39
CA ALA A 124 7.92 -6.32 15.00
C ALA A 124 6.85 -7.09 14.19
N PRO A 125 6.96 -8.43 14.06
CA PRO A 125 5.98 -9.25 13.35
C PRO A 125 4.55 -9.16 13.92
N LEU A 126 4.40 -8.73 15.18
CA LEU A 126 3.15 -8.73 15.95
C LEU A 126 2.69 -7.30 16.23
N ASP A 127 2.28 -6.57 15.18
CA ASP A 127 1.54 -5.32 15.30
C ASP A 127 0.03 -5.60 15.22
N ARG A 128 -0.71 -5.33 16.31
CA ARG A 128 -2.16 -5.57 16.40
C ARG A 128 -3.00 -4.60 15.58
N THR A 129 -2.42 -3.50 15.15
CA THR A 129 -3.04 -2.55 14.21
C THR A 129 -2.98 -3.10 12.78
N ILE A 130 -2.01 -3.97 12.48
CA ILE A 130 -1.89 -4.68 11.20
C ILE A 130 -2.67 -6.00 11.23
N TRP A 131 -2.51 -6.79 12.30
CA TRP A 131 -3.03 -8.16 12.37
C TRP A 131 -4.16 -8.31 13.39
N ARG A 132 -5.24 -8.97 12.98
CA ARG A 132 -6.17 -9.61 13.92
C ARG A 132 -5.59 -10.91 14.44
N ALA A 133 -5.06 -11.73 13.54
CA ALA A 133 -4.41 -13.01 13.83
C ALA A 133 -3.24 -13.19 12.87
N VAL A 134 -2.14 -13.76 13.34
CA VAL A 134 -0.93 -14.00 12.54
C VAL A 134 -0.27 -15.31 12.98
N GLY A 135 0.26 -16.07 12.04
CA GLY A 135 0.95 -17.34 12.26
C GLY A 135 2.13 -17.51 11.30
N ASP A 136 2.81 -18.66 11.36
CA ASP A 136 3.95 -18.96 10.50
C ASP A 136 3.91 -20.40 9.94
N PRO A 137 3.06 -20.67 8.92
CA PRO A 137 1.93 -19.85 8.47
C PRO A 137 0.71 -19.97 9.41
N LEU A 138 -0.27 -19.08 9.30
CA LEU A 138 -1.58 -19.26 9.96
C LEU A 138 -2.39 -20.37 9.27
N MET A 139 -2.28 -20.46 7.94
CA MET A 139 -2.84 -21.55 7.14
C MET A 139 -1.86 -21.92 6.04
N ALA A 140 -1.54 -23.19 5.92
CA ALA A 140 -0.65 -23.70 4.88
C ALA A 140 -1.30 -23.61 3.49
N ALA A 141 -0.48 -23.63 2.44
CA ALA A 141 -0.96 -23.80 1.08
C ALA A 141 -1.73 -25.13 0.95
N THR A 142 -2.76 -25.14 0.10
CA THR A 142 -3.57 -26.35 -0.20
C THR A 142 -3.11 -27.05 -1.47
N GLY A 143 -2.23 -26.42 -2.23
CA GLY A 143 -1.58 -26.98 -3.41
C GLY A 143 -0.19 -26.39 -3.60
N SER A 144 0.36 -26.55 -4.80
CA SER A 144 1.64 -26.01 -5.23
C SER A 144 1.48 -25.35 -6.59
N GLY A 145 2.30 -24.35 -6.90
CA GLY A 145 2.23 -23.71 -8.20
C GLY A 145 2.96 -22.38 -8.29
N PRO A 146 2.48 -21.47 -9.18
CA PRO A 146 3.14 -20.21 -9.45
C PRO A 146 3.30 -19.29 -8.25
N LEU A 147 2.72 -19.57 -7.08
CA LEU A 147 2.85 -18.76 -5.87
C LEU A 147 3.62 -19.47 -4.74
N ASP A 148 4.28 -20.60 -5.02
CA ASP A 148 5.11 -21.31 -4.05
C ASP A 148 6.10 -20.38 -3.35
N GLY A 149 6.19 -20.52 -2.02
CA GLY A 149 7.08 -19.73 -1.17
C GLY A 149 6.61 -18.31 -0.86
N LEU A 150 5.47 -17.87 -1.41
CA LEU A 150 4.89 -16.57 -1.11
C LEU A 150 3.88 -16.62 0.04
N THR A 151 3.76 -15.52 0.76
CA THR A 151 2.84 -15.37 1.89
C THR A 151 1.75 -14.33 1.64
N VAL A 152 0.53 -14.59 2.15
CA VAL A 152 -0.65 -13.73 1.96
C VAL A 152 -1.12 -13.12 3.28
N ALA A 153 -1.30 -11.79 3.29
CA ALA A 153 -2.06 -11.06 4.31
C ALA A 153 -3.51 -10.89 3.84
N VAL A 154 -4.47 -11.48 4.56
CA VAL A 154 -5.87 -11.52 4.14
C VAL A 154 -6.67 -10.48 4.91
N LYS A 155 -7.27 -9.51 4.21
CA LYS A 155 -8.15 -8.53 4.84
C LYS A 155 -9.28 -9.22 5.61
N ASP A 156 -9.61 -8.70 6.79
CA ASP A 156 -10.62 -9.24 7.73
C ASP A 156 -12.08 -9.02 7.27
N LEU A 157 -12.35 -9.33 6.01
CA LEU A 157 -13.66 -9.41 5.35
C LEU A 157 -13.83 -10.75 4.63
N TYR A 158 -12.75 -11.49 4.41
CA TYR A 158 -12.75 -12.79 3.76
C TYR A 158 -12.90 -13.91 4.79
N ALA A 159 -13.75 -14.88 4.50
CA ALA A 159 -13.89 -16.11 5.25
C ALA A 159 -12.59 -16.91 5.26
N VAL A 160 -12.21 -17.36 6.46
CA VAL A 160 -11.02 -18.15 6.73
C VAL A 160 -11.45 -19.32 7.62
N PRO A 161 -11.23 -20.58 7.21
CA PRO A 161 -11.66 -21.74 7.97
C PRO A 161 -11.18 -21.70 9.42
N GLY A 162 -12.08 -21.95 10.36
CA GLY A 162 -11.81 -21.91 11.79
C GLY A 162 -11.72 -20.51 12.39
N GLN A 163 -12.07 -19.46 11.64
CA GLN A 163 -12.03 -18.07 12.10
C GLN A 163 -13.35 -17.34 11.80
N PRO A 164 -13.87 -16.53 12.72
CA PRO A 164 -14.96 -15.60 12.41
C PRO A 164 -14.45 -14.41 11.58
N VAL A 165 -15.31 -13.81 10.74
CA VAL A 165 -14.97 -12.57 9.99
C VAL A 165 -15.17 -11.35 10.89
N GLY A 166 -14.12 -10.58 11.16
CA GLY A 166 -14.16 -9.51 12.15
C GLY A 166 -14.61 -8.14 11.66
N ALA A 167 -14.53 -7.87 10.35
CA ALA A 167 -14.98 -6.62 9.71
C ALA A 167 -14.44 -5.33 10.35
N GLY A 168 -13.33 -5.40 11.09
CA GLY A 168 -12.81 -4.25 11.83
C GLY A 168 -13.73 -3.74 12.94
N ASN A 169 -14.70 -4.53 13.42
CA ASN A 169 -15.60 -4.16 14.51
C ASN A 169 -15.59 -5.24 15.62
N PRO A 170 -15.30 -4.89 16.89
CA PRO A 170 -15.19 -5.86 17.97
C PRO A 170 -16.52 -6.46 18.42
N THR A 171 -17.64 -5.74 18.26
CA THR A 171 -18.98 -6.25 18.59
C THR A 171 -19.43 -7.27 17.56
N TRP A 172 -19.32 -6.93 16.28
CA TRP A 172 -19.52 -7.86 15.17
C TRP A 172 -18.70 -9.13 15.32
N LEU A 173 -17.39 -8.99 15.59
CA LEU A 173 -16.48 -10.12 15.74
C LEU A 173 -16.89 -11.10 16.87
N ARG A 174 -17.51 -10.63 17.96
CA ARG A 174 -17.95 -11.49 19.07
C ARG A 174 -19.17 -12.34 18.70
N GLU A 175 -19.98 -11.88 17.76
CA GLU A 175 -21.23 -12.52 17.34
C GLU A 175 -21.09 -13.30 16.03
N ALA A 176 -20.08 -12.97 15.22
CA ALA A 176 -19.83 -13.61 13.94
C ALA A 176 -19.58 -15.12 14.12
N ALA A 177 -20.24 -15.90 13.26
CA ALA A 177 -20.04 -17.34 13.20
C ALA A 177 -18.61 -17.67 12.74
N VAL A 178 -18.11 -18.82 13.16
CA VAL A 178 -16.84 -19.36 12.68
C VAL A 178 -17.04 -19.91 11.27
N GLU A 179 -16.23 -19.44 10.33
CA GLU A 179 -16.29 -19.90 8.95
C GLU A 179 -15.72 -21.31 8.81
N THR A 180 -16.33 -22.11 7.95
CA THR A 180 -15.89 -23.50 7.67
C THR A 180 -15.11 -23.62 6.37
N GLU A 181 -15.39 -22.74 5.41
CA GLU A 181 -14.75 -22.72 4.09
C GLU A 181 -13.95 -21.44 3.88
N ALA A 182 -12.93 -21.53 3.03
CA ALA A 182 -12.17 -20.35 2.62
C ALA A 182 -12.96 -19.55 1.59
N ALA A 183 -12.89 -18.23 1.70
CA ALA A 183 -13.40 -17.36 0.65
C ALA A 183 -12.75 -17.71 -0.70
N ALA A 184 -13.51 -17.66 -1.78
CA ALA A 184 -13.06 -18.15 -3.09
C ALA A 184 -11.75 -17.50 -3.55
N ALA A 185 -11.59 -16.18 -3.34
CA ALA A 185 -10.37 -15.46 -3.65
C ALA A 185 -9.14 -15.95 -2.86
N LEU A 186 -9.33 -16.34 -1.59
CA LEU A 186 -8.26 -16.92 -0.77
C LEU A 186 -7.92 -18.34 -1.24
N ALA A 187 -8.94 -19.15 -1.53
CA ALA A 187 -8.76 -20.52 -2.01
C ALA A 187 -7.94 -20.57 -3.31
N LEU A 188 -8.12 -19.62 -4.24
CA LEU A 188 -7.31 -19.50 -5.45
C LEU A 188 -5.82 -19.34 -5.11
N LEU A 189 -5.47 -18.45 -4.18
CA LEU A 189 -4.08 -18.22 -3.77
C LEU A 189 -3.47 -19.45 -3.07
N LEU A 190 -4.21 -20.07 -2.15
CA LEU A 190 -3.75 -21.25 -1.40
C LEU A 190 -3.52 -22.44 -2.32
N SER A 191 -4.40 -22.64 -3.31
CA SER A 191 -4.31 -23.75 -4.26
C SER A 191 -3.10 -23.61 -5.20
N ALA A 192 -2.66 -22.38 -5.47
CA ALA A 192 -1.51 -22.07 -6.30
C ALA A 192 -0.17 -21.99 -5.55
N GLY A 193 -0.11 -22.40 -4.27
CA GLY A 193 1.14 -22.51 -3.52
C GLY A 193 1.40 -21.43 -2.47
N ALA A 194 0.57 -20.39 -2.40
CA ALA A 194 0.75 -19.34 -1.40
C ALA A 194 0.32 -19.83 -0.02
N ALA A 195 1.05 -19.47 1.03
CA ALA A 195 0.64 -19.73 2.41
C ALA A 195 0.03 -18.47 3.04
N MET A 196 -0.98 -18.62 3.89
CA MET A 196 -1.58 -17.49 4.59
C MET A 196 -0.75 -17.11 5.81
N ARG A 197 -0.21 -15.89 5.84
CA ARG A 197 0.50 -15.36 7.01
C ARG A 197 -0.45 -15.00 8.14
N GLY A 198 -1.57 -14.37 7.81
CA GLY A 198 -2.47 -13.86 8.83
C GLY A 198 -3.69 -13.13 8.30
N ILE A 199 -4.58 -12.80 9.23
CA ILE A 199 -5.77 -11.99 9.00
C ILE A 199 -5.43 -10.55 9.36
N ALA A 200 -5.44 -9.70 8.34
CA ALA A 200 -5.07 -8.30 8.44
C ALA A 200 -6.29 -7.41 8.73
N ARG A 201 -6.08 -6.37 9.54
CA ARG A 201 -7.10 -5.40 9.91
C ARG A 201 -7.61 -4.62 8.69
N THR A 202 -8.81 -4.09 8.85
CA THR A 202 -9.52 -3.27 7.86
C THR A 202 -10.12 -2.04 8.54
N ASP A 203 -10.43 -1.01 7.75
CA ASP A 203 -11.38 0.00 8.20
C ASP A 203 -12.70 -0.71 8.55
N GLU A 204 -13.36 -0.25 9.60
CA GLU A 204 -14.60 -0.82 10.10
C GLU A 204 -15.67 -0.90 8.99
N PHE A 205 -16.19 -2.12 8.77
CA PHE A 205 -17.09 -2.51 7.68
C PHE A 205 -16.64 -2.08 6.28
N ALA A 206 -15.33 -1.91 6.09
CA ALA A 206 -14.74 -1.38 4.85
C ALA A 206 -15.20 0.03 4.45
N TYR A 207 -16.00 0.73 5.27
CA TYR A 207 -16.71 1.94 4.84
C TYR A 207 -15.87 3.21 4.99
N SER A 208 -14.62 3.15 4.51
CA SER A 208 -13.64 4.23 4.58
C SER A 208 -12.50 4.01 3.57
N ILE A 209 -11.71 5.06 3.34
CA ILE A 209 -10.47 4.98 2.54
C ILE A 209 -9.26 5.56 3.28
N ALA A 210 -9.42 5.89 4.56
CA ALA A 210 -8.37 6.53 5.33
C ALA A 210 -7.38 5.53 5.92
N GLY A 211 -7.81 4.29 6.19
CA GLY A 211 -6.97 3.32 6.87
C GLY A 211 -6.93 3.51 8.39
N ARG A 212 -7.97 4.12 8.97
CA ARG A 212 -8.09 4.39 10.41
C ARG A 212 -9.21 3.54 10.98
N ASN A 213 -8.92 2.78 12.02
CA ASN A 213 -9.91 2.04 12.79
C ASN A 213 -9.90 2.52 14.24
N GLU A 214 -11.05 2.99 14.73
CA GLU A 214 -11.14 3.59 16.08
C GLU A 214 -11.03 2.52 17.19
N HIS A 215 -11.37 1.27 16.90
CA HIS A 215 -11.31 0.15 17.85
C HIS A 215 -9.91 -0.45 17.94
N TYR A 216 -9.21 -0.54 16.81
CA TYR A 216 -7.94 -1.28 16.70
C TYR A 216 -6.72 -0.41 16.41
N GLY A 217 -6.90 0.89 16.24
CA GLY A 217 -5.83 1.82 15.88
C GLY A 217 -5.60 1.90 14.36
N THR A 218 -4.51 2.56 13.99
CA THR A 218 -4.14 2.81 12.59
C THR A 218 -2.81 2.12 12.30
N PRO A 219 -2.73 1.22 11.31
CA PRO A 219 -1.47 0.59 10.99
C PRO A 219 -0.47 1.60 10.41
N PRO A 220 0.84 1.37 10.61
CA PRO A 220 1.88 2.25 10.09
C PRO A 220 1.87 2.29 8.56
N ASN A 221 2.14 3.47 8.01
CA ASN A 221 2.47 3.64 6.60
C ASN A 221 3.96 3.30 6.39
N GLY A 222 4.26 2.37 5.48
CA GLY A 222 5.61 1.87 5.21
C GLY A 222 6.52 2.84 4.45
N VAL A 223 5.95 3.83 3.77
CA VAL A 223 6.69 4.81 2.96
C VAL A 223 6.79 6.16 3.68
N THR A 224 5.68 6.66 4.18
CA THR A 224 5.55 8.01 4.76
C THR A 224 5.31 7.92 6.27
N PRO A 225 6.34 8.11 7.12
CA PRO A 225 6.16 8.07 8.57
C PRO A 225 5.09 9.06 9.04
N LEU A 226 4.28 8.64 10.02
CA LEU A 226 3.19 9.43 10.61
C LEU A 226 2.07 9.83 9.64
N ALA A 227 2.04 9.28 8.41
CA ALA A 227 0.92 9.41 7.50
C ALA A 227 -0.10 8.29 7.68
N ILE A 228 -1.32 8.54 7.22
CA ILE A 228 -2.32 7.49 7.12
C ILE A 228 -1.88 6.42 6.10
N PRO A 229 -2.17 5.14 6.34
CA PRO A 229 -1.80 4.05 5.43
C PRO A 229 -2.68 4.00 4.17
N GLY A 230 -3.81 4.72 4.16
CA GLY A 230 -4.89 4.50 3.19
C GLY A 230 -5.69 3.26 3.54
N GLY A 231 -6.90 3.14 2.99
CA GLY A 231 -7.80 2.04 3.33
C GLY A 231 -8.88 1.81 2.28
N SER A 232 -9.80 0.87 2.50
CA SER A 232 -9.99 0.12 3.74
C SER A 232 -9.08 -1.10 3.92
N SER A 233 -8.32 -1.51 2.91
CA SER A 233 -7.39 -2.67 2.99
C SER A 233 -6.07 -2.30 3.68
N ASN A 234 -6.14 -1.54 4.78
CA ASN A 234 -5.00 -0.92 5.45
C ASN A 234 -4.00 -1.94 6.03
N GLY A 235 -4.47 -2.96 6.74
CA GLY A 235 -3.62 -3.98 7.34
C GLY A 235 -2.90 -4.80 6.26
N SER A 236 -3.61 -5.22 5.22
CA SER A 236 -3.02 -5.99 4.11
C SER A 236 -1.94 -5.15 3.41
N ALA A 237 -2.20 -3.87 3.16
CA ALA A 237 -1.24 -2.97 2.55
C ALA A 237 0.00 -2.74 3.44
N SER A 238 -0.19 -2.41 4.71
CA SER A 238 0.91 -2.24 5.65
C SER A 238 1.71 -3.52 5.85
N ALA A 239 1.07 -4.70 5.86
CA ALA A 239 1.77 -5.98 5.92
C ALA A 239 2.69 -6.17 4.71
N VAL A 240 2.24 -5.86 3.49
CA VAL A 240 3.05 -5.97 2.28
C VAL A 240 4.16 -4.91 2.24
N ALA A 241 3.83 -3.65 2.53
CA ALA A 241 4.77 -2.54 2.51
C ALA A 241 5.89 -2.69 3.54
N LEU A 242 5.58 -3.23 4.72
CA LEU A 242 6.55 -3.55 5.77
C LEU A 242 7.21 -4.91 5.59
N GLY A 243 6.79 -5.69 4.58
CA GLY A 243 7.40 -6.97 4.25
C GLY A 243 7.08 -8.11 5.21
N LEU A 244 5.96 -7.99 5.92
CA LEU A 244 5.39 -9.03 6.76
C LEU A 244 4.58 -10.05 5.95
N ALA A 245 4.21 -9.73 4.70
CA ALA A 245 3.64 -10.64 3.72
C ALA A 245 4.09 -10.22 2.30
N ASP A 246 3.92 -11.10 1.31
CA ASP A 246 4.26 -10.82 -0.10
C ASP A 246 3.05 -10.31 -0.90
N ILE A 247 1.87 -10.83 -0.57
CA ILE A 247 0.60 -10.53 -1.23
C ILE A 247 -0.38 -10.01 -0.19
N GLY A 248 -1.01 -8.87 -0.47
CA GLY A 248 -2.11 -8.34 0.31
C GLY A 248 -3.41 -8.62 -0.41
N LEU A 249 -4.25 -9.51 0.11
CA LEU A 249 -5.62 -9.70 -0.40
C LEU A 249 -6.53 -8.64 0.23
N GLY A 250 -7.19 -7.85 -0.61
CA GLY A 250 -8.01 -6.71 -0.21
C GLY A 250 -9.32 -6.63 -1.00
N THR A 251 -10.11 -5.60 -0.73
CA THR A 251 -11.30 -5.27 -1.53
C THR A 251 -11.23 -3.83 -1.98
N ASP A 252 -11.77 -3.54 -3.16
CA ASP A 252 -11.87 -2.18 -3.71
C ASP A 252 -13.34 -1.88 -4.06
N THR A 253 -13.96 -1.00 -3.28
CA THR A 253 -15.32 -0.48 -3.55
C THR A 253 -15.20 0.91 -4.18
N GLY A 254 -14.51 1.82 -3.48
CA GLY A 254 -14.26 3.20 -3.92
C GLY A 254 -12.78 3.58 -3.96
N GLY A 255 -11.89 2.61 -4.12
CA GLY A 255 -10.43 2.81 -4.06
C GLY A 255 -9.73 2.03 -2.95
N SER A 256 -10.41 1.08 -2.30
CA SER A 256 -9.90 0.42 -1.10
C SER A 256 -8.70 -0.52 -1.28
N VAL A 257 -8.25 -0.75 -2.52
CA VAL A 257 -6.95 -1.35 -2.86
C VAL A 257 -6.01 -0.28 -3.43
N ARG A 258 -6.51 0.55 -4.35
CA ARG A 258 -5.70 1.55 -5.06
C ARG A 258 -5.16 2.67 -4.16
N VAL A 259 -5.97 3.18 -3.23
CA VAL A 259 -5.59 4.24 -2.30
C VAL A 259 -4.46 3.78 -1.37
N PRO A 260 -4.59 2.67 -0.63
CA PRO A 260 -3.47 2.19 0.18
C PRO A 260 -2.27 1.77 -0.67
N ALA A 261 -2.45 1.25 -1.88
CA ALA A 261 -1.32 0.97 -2.78
C ALA A 261 -0.51 2.24 -3.08
N SER A 262 -1.19 3.30 -3.52
CA SER A 262 -0.56 4.60 -3.80
C SER A 262 0.14 5.19 -2.58
N TYR A 263 -0.51 5.21 -1.42
CA TYR A 263 0.06 5.81 -0.20
C TYR A 263 1.21 5.00 0.40
N GLN A 264 1.33 3.73 0.07
CA GLN A 264 2.34 2.82 0.63
C GLN A 264 3.40 2.39 -0.39
N GLY A 265 3.42 3.00 -1.58
CA GLY A 265 4.38 2.67 -2.62
C GLY A 265 4.27 1.23 -3.09
N LEU A 266 3.05 0.73 -3.27
CA LEU A 266 2.78 -0.65 -3.72
C LEU A 266 2.10 -0.65 -5.08
N TRP A 267 2.19 -1.79 -5.75
CA TRP A 267 1.29 -2.14 -6.84
C TRP A 267 -0.06 -2.55 -6.26
N GLY A 268 -1.17 -2.12 -6.87
CA GLY A 268 -2.52 -2.42 -6.37
C GLY A 268 -3.56 -2.56 -7.47
N LEU A 269 -4.07 -3.76 -7.67
CA LEU A 269 -5.10 -4.05 -8.68
C LEU A 269 -6.50 -4.08 -8.06
N ARG A 270 -7.37 -3.18 -8.52
CA ARG A 270 -8.83 -3.38 -8.53
C ARG A 270 -9.18 -4.20 -9.77
N THR A 271 -9.90 -5.31 -9.62
CA THR A 271 -10.32 -6.10 -10.77
C THR A 271 -11.56 -5.52 -11.45
N THR A 272 -11.82 -5.97 -12.67
CA THR A 272 -13.14 -5.91 -13.30
C THR A 272 -14.19 -6.43 -12.33
N HIS A 273 -15.33 -5.72 -12.26
CA HIS A 273 -16.41 -6.09 -11.36
C HIS A 273 -17.01 -7.45 -11.75
N GLY A 274 -17.13 -8.34 -10.76
CA GLY A 274 -17.65 -9.70 -10.96
C GLY A 274 -16.67 -10.70 -11.58
N LEU A 275 -15.45 -10.31 -11.92
CA LEU A 275 -14.49 -11.20 -12.58
C LEU A 275 -13.91 -12.27 -11.63
N VAL A 276 -13.69 -11.91 -10.37
CA VAL A 276 -13.25 -12.83 -9.31
C VAL A 276 -14.44 -13.19 -8.44
N PRO A 277 -14.67 -14.48 -8.13
CA PRO A 277 -15.74 -14.89 -7.23
C PRO A 277 -15.62 -14.23 -5.85
N ARG A 278 -16.77 -13.85 -5.27
CA ARG A 278 -16.87 -13.15 -3.98
C ARG A 278 -17.50 -14.01 -2.89
N ASP A 279 -17.63 -15.32 -3.10
CA ASP A 279 -18.11 -16.25 -2.08
C ASP A 279 -17.20 -16.20 -0.84
N GLY A 280 -17.83 -16.08 0.33
CA GLY A 280 -17.13 -15.88 1.60
C GLY A 280 -16.57 -14.46 1.80
N LEU A 281 -16.97 -13.47 1.00
CA LEU A 281 -16.62 -12.06 1.24
C LEU A 281 -17.78 -11.31 1.89
N LEU A 282 -17.51 -10.64 3.02
CA LEU A 282 -18.45 -9.71 3.63
C LEU A 282 -18.59 -8.44 2.77
N ALA A 283 -19.79 -8.21 2.25
CA ALA A 283 -20.07 -7.09 1.36
C ALA A 283 -20.16 -5.73 2.08
N LEU A 284 -19.84 -4.66 1.34
CA LEU A 284 -20.17 -3.27 1.67
C LEU A 284 -21.20 -2.73 0.68
N ALA A 285 -20.90 -2.79 -0.61
CA ALA A 285 -21.77 -2.31 -1.68
C ALA A 285 -21.62 -3.22 -2.90
N PRO A 286 -22.46 -4.27 -3.03
CA PRO A 286 -22.32 -5.32 -4.04
C PRO A 286 -22.18 -4.81 -5.48
N SER A 287 -22.76 -3.66 -5.83
CA SER A 287 -22.65 -3.05 -7.16
C SER A 287 -21.25 -2.53 -7.51
N PHE A 288 -20.37 -2.37 -6.50
CA PHE A 288 -19.04 -1.81 -6.67
C PHE A 288 -17.92 -2.68 -6.09
N ASP A 289 -18.24 -3.57 -5.14
CA ASP A 289 -17.26 -4.41 -4.44
C ASP A 289 -16.52 -5.33 -5.40
N THR A 290 -15.19 -5.23 -5.37
CA THR A 290 -14.29 -6.10 -6.14
C THR A 290 -13.22 -6.68 -5.23
N VAL A 291 -12.74 -7.86 -5.60
CA VAL A 291 -11.51 -8.42 -5.05
C VAL A 291 -10.33 -7.66 -5.65
N GLY A 292 -9.25 -7.52 -4.89
CA GLY A 292 -8.02 -6.97 -5.43
C GLY A 292 -6.81 -7.36 -4.61
N TRP A 293 -5.64 -7.11 -5.17
CA TRP A 293 -4.36 -7.52 -4.58
C TRP A 293 -3.37 -6.37 -4.53
N LEU A 294 -2.52 -6.40 -3.50
CA LEU A 294 -1.39 -5.50 -3.32
C LEU A 294 -0.08 -6.28 -3.29
N THR A 295 0.95 -5.79 -3.97
CA THR A 295 2.30 -6.38 -3.99
C THR A 295 3.36 -5.27 -4.01
N ARG A 296 4.61 -5.59 -3.71
CA ARG A 296 5.71 -4.62 -3.78
C ARG A 296 6.21 -4.37 -5.19
N ASP A 297 6.13 -5.38 -6.05
CA ASP A 297 6.58 -5.34 -7.44
C ASP A 297 5.51 -5.94 -8.37
N GLY A 298 5.54 -5.50 -9.63
CA GLY A 298 4.61 -5.93 -10.68
C GLY A 298 4.79 -7.40 -11.06
N SER A 299 6.00 -7.96 -10.90
CA SER A 299 6.26 -9.38 -11.17
C SER A 299 5.45 -10.33 -10.29
N VAL A 300 5.35 -10.06 -8.98
CA VAL A 300 4.49 -10.83 -8.06
C VAL A 300 3.03 -10.61 -8.41
N LEU A 301 2.62 -9.38 -8.76
CA LEU A 301 1.24 -9.11 -9.17
C LEU A 301 0.88 -9.84 -10.46
N CYS A 302 1.80 -9.96 -11.43
CA CYS A 302 1.62 -10.75 -12.65
C CYS A 302 1.36 -12.23 -12.33
N ARG A 303 2.11 -12.81 -11.37
CA ARG A 303 1.90 -14.20 -10.92
C ARG A 303 0.52 -14.37 -10.29
N VAL A 304 0.11 -13.43 -9.42
CA VAL A 304 -1.22 -13.43 -8.79
C VAL A 304 -2.32 -13.30 -9.84
N ALA A 305 -2.22 -12.33 -10.76
CA ALA A 305 -3.17 -12.15 -11.85
C ALA A 305 -3.26 -13.39 -12.75
N GLY A 306 -2.13 -14.03 -13.06
CA GLY A 306 -2.10 -15.24 -13.88
C GLY A 306 -2.79 -16.45 -13.26
N VAL A 307 -2.90 -16.50 -11.94
CA VAL A 307 -3.62 -17.54 -11.19
C VAL A 307 -5.08 -17.18 -10.98
N CYS A 308 -5.36 -15.93 -10.61
CA CYS A 308 -6.68 -15.53 -10.13
C CYS A 308 -7.59 -14.94 -11.21
N LEU A 309 -7.07 -14.58 -12.38
CA LEU A 309 -7.82 -13.93 -13.45
C LEU A 309 -7.81 -14.77 -14.73
N PRO A 310 -8.94 -14.86 -15.46
CA PRO A 310 -8.98 -15.52 -16.76
C PRO A 310 -8.27 -14.68 -17.83
N GLY A 311 -8.05 -15.28 -19.00
CA GLY A 311 -7.45 -14.61 -20.17
C GLY A 311 -5.94 -14.79 -20.28
N VAL A 312 -5.37 -14.20 -21.34
CA VAL A 312 -3.94 -14.27 -21.66
C VAL A 312 -3.19 -13.01 -21.22
N SER A 313 -1.92 -13.16 -20.82
CA SER A 313 -1.00 -12.04 -20.63
C SER A 313 -0.49 -11.58 -22.00
N ALA A 314 -1.32 -10.90 -22.79
CA ALA A 314 -0.78 -10.16 -23.92
C ALA A 314 -0.16 -8.87 -23.36
N SER A 315 1.12 -8.63 -23.68
CA SER A 315 1.92 -7.54 -23.12
C SER A 315 2.19 -6.42 -24.14
N GLU A 316 1.26 -6.20 -25.05
CA GLU A 316 1.45 -5.09 -25.98
C GLU A 316 1.31 -3.77 -25.21
N PRO A 317 2.30 -2.86 -25.30
CA PRO A 317 2.16 -1.54 -24.70
C PRO A 317 0.93 -0.84 -25.29
N PRO A 318 0.22 -0.03 -24.49
CA PRO A 318 -0.95 0.68 -24.97
C PRO A 318 -0.56 1.61 -26.12
N ALA A 319 -1.41 1.69 -27.15
CA ALA A 319 -1.19 2.60 -28.27
C ALA A 319 -1.20 4.08 -27.83
N GLU A 320 -2.01 4.39 -26.82
CA GLU A 320 -2.11 5.72 -26.22
C GLU A 320 -2.59 5.64 -24.75
N PHE A 321 -2.25 6.67 -23.97
CA PHE A 321 -2.90 6.98 -22.70
C PHE A 321 -3.97 8.05 -22.87
N LEU A 322 -5.11 7.84 -22.23
CA LEU A 322 -6.17 8.83 -22.11
C LEU A 322 -6.02 9.60 -20.80
N VAL A 323 -5.91 10.91 -20.87
CA VAL A 323 -5.87 11.77 -19.68
C VAL A 323 -7.16 12.57 -19.62
N VAL A 324 -7.96 12.31 -18.58
CA VAL A 324 -9.23 13.02 -18.34
C VAL A 324 -8.93 14.31 -17.59
N GLU A 325 -9.12 15.45 -18.25
CA GLU A 325 -8.75 16.78 -17.73
C GLU A 325 -9.42 17.09 -16.39
N GLU A 326 -10.73 16.80 -16.28
CA GLU A 326 -11.50 17.09 -15.08
C GLU A 326 -11.04 16.24 -13.88
N LEU A 327 -10.60 15.00 -14.12
CA LEU A 327 -10.04 14.15 -13.06
C LEU A 327 -8.62 14.56 -12.67
N LEU A 328 -7.79 14.98 -13.64
CA LEU A 328 -6.46 15.50 -13.36
C LEU A 328 -6.52 16.79 -12.52
N SER A 329 -7.54 17.63 -12.76
CA SER A 329 -7.78 18.86 -11.98
C SER A 329 -8.11 18.62 -10.50
N CYS A 330 -8.47 17.39 -10.13
CA CYS A 330 -8.67 17.01 -8.72
C CYS A 330 -7.34 16.80 -7.97
N ALA A 331 -6.23 16.64 -8.69
CA ALA A 331 -4.91 16.41 -8.11
C ALA A 331 -4.19 17.71 -7.73
N GLU A 332 -3.33 17.61 -6.72
CA GLU A 332 -2.49 18.72 -6.27
C GLU A 332 -1.44 19.08 -7.34
N PRO A 333 -1.03 20.35 -7.47
CA PRO A 333 -0.12 20.78 -8.54
C PRO A 333 1.21 20.01 -8.61
N ALA A 334 1.80 19.67 -7.45
CA ALA A 334 3.04 18.90 -7.40
C ALA A 334 2.85 17.46 -7.93
N THR A 335 1.68 16.86 -7.66
CA THR A 335 1.31 15.54 -8.16
C THR A 335 1.06 15.58 -9.67
N VAL A 336 0.40 16.62 -10.17
CA VAL A 336 0.20 16.82 -11.62
C VAL A 336 1.55 16.95 -12.33
N ALA A 337 2.47 17.75 -11.79
CA ALA A 337 3.81 17.89 -12.36
C ALA A 337 4.58 16.56 -12.39
N ALA A 338 4.55 15.80 -11.30
CA ALA A 338 5.18 14.48 -11.24
C ALA A 338 4.55 13.49 -12.23
N PHE A 339 3.22 13.52 -12.39
CA PHE A 339 2.48 12.69 -13.32
C PHE A 339 2.81 13.01 -14.79
N GLU A 340 2.81 14.30 -15.16
CA GLU A 340 3.17 14.73 -16.52
C GLU A 340 4.63 14.37 -16.86
N SER A 341 5.56 14.52 -15.89
CA SER A 341 6.95 14.06 -16.05
C SER A 341 7.00 12.55 -16.27
N CYS A 342 6.28 11.77 -15.46
CA CYS A 342 6.24 10.32 -15.57
C CYS A 342 5.68 9.86 -16.94
N LEU A 343 4.61 10.48 -17.44
CA LEU A 343 4.08 10.16 -18.78
C LEU A 343 5.08 10.51 -19.89
N ALA A 344 5.80 11.63 -19.77
CA ALA A 344 6.83 12.01 -20.72
C ALA A 344 8.00 11.01 -20.72
N ASP A 345 8.43 10.54 -19.54
CA ASP A 345 9.50 9.55 -19.40
C ASP A 345 9.12 8.18 -19.98
N VAL A 346 7.84 7.78 -19.81
CA VAL A 346 7.30 6.53 -20.38
C VAL A 346 7.20 6.60 -21.91
N GLY A 347 6.98 7.79 -22.49
CA GLY A 347 7.04 8.01 -23.93
C GLY A 347 5.85 7.47 -24.76
N ILE A 348 4.79 7.00 -24.11
CA ILE A 348 3.54 6.59 -24.77
C ILE A 348 2.72 7.84 -25.16
N PRO A 349 2.16 7.91 -26.39
CA PRO A 349 1.33 9.04 -26.80
C PRO A 349 0.17 9.33 -25.84
N VAL A 350 -0.09 10.61 -25.56
CA VAL A 350 -1.15 11.04 -24.65
C VAL A 350 -2.24 11.78 -25.42
N ARG A 351 -3.48 11.33 -25.24
CA ARG A 351 -4.69 12.02 -25.71
C ARG A 351 -5.47 12.56 -24.52
N ARG A 352 -5.66 13.87 -24.49
CA ARG A 352 -6.50 14.53 -23.48
C ARG A 352 -7.97 14.45 -23.88
N VAL A 353 -8.83 14.08 -22.95
CA VAL A 353 -10.27 13.88 -23.15
C VAL A 353 -11.06 14.63 -22.09
N ARG A 354 -12.31 14.99 -22.42
CA ARG A 354 -13.24 15.61 -21.48
C ARG A 354 -14.44 14.73 -21.23
N LEU A 355 -14.89 14.66 -19.98
CA LEU A 355 -16.03 13.83 -19.57
C LEU A 355 -17.31 14.21 -20.32
N ALA A 356 -17.53 15.52 -20.53
CA ALA A 356 -18.69 16.04 -21.22
C ALA A 356 -18.85 15.54 -22.67
N GLU A 357 -17.74 15.22 -23.36
CA GLU A 357 -17.75 14.71 -24.74
C GLU A 357 -18.38 13.33 -24.85
N TYR A 358 -18.44 12.59 -23.75
CA TYR A 358 -19.03 11.24 -23.66
C TYR A 358 -20.35 11.24 -22.89
N GLY A 359 -20.88 12.41 -22.51
CA GLY A 359 -22.05 12.52 -21.66
C GLY A 359 -21.79 12.05 -20.23
N ILE A 360 -20.53 12.00 -19.81
CA ILE A 360 -20.13 11.65 -18.44
C ILE A 360 -20.20 12.92 -17.58
N PRO A 361 -20.67 12.83 -16.33
CA PRO A 361 -20.85 13.99 -15.46
C PRO A 361 -19.51 14.47 -14.90
N GLU A 362 -19.46 15.73 -14.49
CA GLU A 362 -18.31 16.28 -13.75
C GLU A 362 -17.95 15.41 -12.53
N PRO A 363 -16.67 15.36 -12.12
CA PRO A 363 -16.19 14.43 -11.10
C PRO A 363 -16.97 14.48 -9.77
N ALA A 364 -17.42 15.67 -9.36
CA ALA A 364 -18.21 15.84 -8.14
C ALA A 364 -19.59 15.16 -8.23
N ALA A 365 -20.27 15.23 -9.38
CA ALA A 365 -21.57 14.59 -9.61
C ALA A 365 -21.44 13.07 -9.83
N LEU A 366 -20.36 12.65 -10.49
CA LEU A 366 -20.02 11.23 -10.65
C LEU A 366 -19.76 10.59 -9.28
N ARG A 367 -18.95 11.25 -8.44
CA ARG A 367 -18.71 10.85 -7.04
C ARG A 367 -20.00 10.76 -6.24
N GLU A 368 -20.92 11.70 -6.44
CA GLU A 368 -22.19 11.71 -5.70
C GLU A 368 -23.09 10.54 -6.12
N THR A 369 -23.13 10.22 -7.42
CA THR A 369 -23.82 9.02 -7.92
C THR A 369 -23.25 7.76 -7.27
N PHE A 370 -21.92 7.60 -7.25
CA PHE A 370 -21.25 6.51 -6.55
C PHE A 370 -21.61 6.48 -5.06
N ARG A 371 -21.51 7.63 -4.37
CA ARG A 371 -21.74 7.75 -2.92
C ARG A 371 -23.16 7.35 -2.55
N LEU A 372 -24.17 7.81 -3.28
CA LEU A 372 -25.58 7.54 -3.01
C LEU A 372 -25.91 6.05 -3.15
N VAL A 373 -25.44 5.42 -4.23
CA VAL A 373 -25.65 3.98 -4.44
C VAL A 373 -24.88 3.18 -3.38
N GLN A 374 -23.60 3.50 -3.13
CA GLN A 374 -22.78 2.83 -2.11
C GLN A 374 -23.41 2.94 -0.73
N ALA A 375 -23.88 4.14 -0.34
CA ALA A 375 -24.50 4.38 0.95
C ALA A 375 -25.79 3.57 1.10
N GLY A 376 -26.64 3.57 0.08
CA GLY A 376 -27.87 2.78 0.08
C GLY A 376 -27.60 1.28 0.23
N GLU A 377 -26.67 0.72 -0.55
CA GLU A 377 -26.33 -0.70 -0.44
C GLU A 377 -25.64 -1.04 0.88
N ALA A 378 -24.78 -0.17 1.41
CA ALA A 378 -24.17 -0.36 2.72
C ALA A 378 -25.23 -0.41 3.84
N TRP A 379 -26.24 0.47 3.76
CA TRP A 379 -27.36 0.45 4.68
C TRP A 379 -28.23 -0.80 4.51
N ASP A 380 -28.52 -1.23 3.29
CA ASP A 380 -29.28 -2.47 3.06
C ASP A 380 -28.55 -3.71 3.62
N VAL A 381 -27.23 -3.77 3.49
CA VAL A 381 -26.41 -4.90 3.95
C VAL A 381 -26.24 -4.94 5.47
N ARG A 382 -26.20 -3.77 6.14
CA ARG A 382 -25.75 -3.68 7.55
C ARG A 382 -26.69 -2.94 8.49
N GLY A 383 -27.71 -2.24 7.96
CA GLY A 383 -28.61 -1.36 8.71
C GLY A 383 -29.32 -2.07 9.86
N GLU A 384 -29.90 -3.25 9.60
CA GLU A 384 -30.58 -4.05 10.63
C GLU A 384 -29.66 -4.38 11.82
N TRP A 385 -28.43 -4.83 11.55
CA TRP A 385 -27.46 -5.11 12.60
C TRP A 385 -27.05 -3.84 13.35
N ILE A 386 -26.90 -2.71 12.66
CA ILE A 386 -26.54 -1.43 13.29
C ILE A 386 -27.63 -0.95 14.24
N GLU A 387 -28.90 -1.05 13.83
CA GLU A 387 -30.05 -0.67 14.65
C GLU A 387 -30.18 -1.55 15.90
N ALA A 388 -29.87 -2.85 15.77
CA ALA A 388 -29.84 -3.78 16.90
C ALA A 388 -28.66 -3.54 17.88
N HIS A 389 -27.60 -2.84 17.46
CA HIS A 389 -26.37 -2.63 18.25
C HIS A 389 -26.00 -1.15 18.40
N PRO A 390 -26.83 -0.33 19.08
CA PRO A 390 -26.54 1.08 19.28
C PRO A 390 -25.20 1.29 19.99
N GLY A 391 -24.35 2.16 19.43
CA GLY A 391 -23.03 2.47 19.96
C GLY A 391 -21.92 1.47 19.59
N ALA A 392 -22.21 0.45 18.77
CA ALA A 392 -21.19 -0.51 18.35
C ALA A 392 -20.19 0.05 17.31
N LEU A 393 -20.55 1.13 16.61
CA LEU A 393 -19.74 1.76 15.56
C LEU A 393 -18.80 2.83 16.12
N GLY A 394 -17.62 2.98 15.52
CA GLY A 394 -16.79 4.16 15.76
C GLY A 394 -17.47 5.44 15.22
N PRO A 395 -17.45 6.59 15.94
CA PRO A 395 -18.06 7.85 15.52
C PRO A 395 -17.97 8.22 14.04
N THR A 396 -16.81 8.04 13.39
CA THR A 396 -16.67 8.37 11.96
C THR A 396 -17.55 7.49 11.07
N ILE A 397 -17.63 6.20 11.39
CA ILE A 397 -18.41 5.22 10.63
C ILE A 397 -19.90 5.31 11.00
N ALA A 398 -20.20 5.55 12.27
CA ALA A 398 -21.56 5.85 12.75
C ALA A 398 -22.18 7.02 11.98
N ALA A 399 -21.43 8.13 11.80
CA ALA A 399 -21.89 9.28 11.04
C ALA A 399 -22.16 8.95 9.56
N ARG A 400 -21.39 8.05 8.95
CA ARG A 400 -21.60 7.61 7.55
C ARG A 400 -22.85 6.75 7.40
N PHE A 401 -23.06 5.80 8.31
CA PHE A 401 -24.26 4.97 8.29
C PHE A 401 -25.53 5.77 8.66
N ALA A 402 -25.44 6.73 9.58
CA ALA A 402 -26.55 7.67 9.82
C ALA A 402 -26.89 8.48 8.56
N ALA A 403 -25.87 9.05 7.91
CA ALA A 403 -26.06 9.74 6.64
C ALA A 403 -26.57 8.84 5.51
N ALA A 404 -26.27 7.53 5.55
CA ALA A 404 -26.77 6.55 4.60
C ALA A 404 -28.25 6.20 4.84
N ARG A 405 -28.65 6.00 6.11
CA ARG A 405 -30.03 5.80 6.53
C ARG A 405 -30.93 6.96 6.13
N ASP A 406 -30.41 8.18 6.29
CA ASP A 406 -31.17 9.42 6.13
C ASP A 406 -31.19 9.91 4.65
N VAL A 407 -30.65 9.13 3.70
CA VAL A 407 -30.75 9.45 2.26
C VAL A 407 -32.21 9.38 1.81
N ASP A 408 -32.69 10.45 1.18
CA ASP A 408 -34.01 10.47 0.56
C ASP A 408 -34.17 9.33 -0.48
N PRO A 409 -35.22 8.49 -0.37
CA PRO A 409 -35.43 7.35 -1.26
C PRO A 409 -35.51 7.73 -2.75
N GLY A 410 -36.11 8.88 -3.09
CA GLY A 410 -36.19 9.35 -4.47
C GLY A 410 -34.82 9.71 -5.05
N THR A 411 -33.99 10.38 -4.26
CA THR A 411 -32.61 10.72 -4.58
C THR A 411 -31.76 9.46 -4.76
N ARG A 412 -31.92 8.47 -3.88
CA ARG A 412 -31.27 7.17 -4.02
C ARG A 412 -31.70 6.45 -5.31
N ALA A 413 -33.00 6.36 -5.57
CA ALA A 413 -33.54 5.71 -6.77
C ALA A 413 -33.01 6.38 -8.05
N ALA A 414 -32.97 7.71 -8.10
CA ALA A 414 -32.42 8.45 -9.24
C ALA A 414 -30.93 8.13 -9.49
N ALA A 415 -30.13 7.97 -8.43
CA ALA A 415 -28.73 7.56 -8.56
C ALA A 415 -28.58 6.12 -9.07
N VAL A 416 -29.41 5.20 -8.58
CA VAL A 416 -29.45 3.80 -9.05
C VAL A 416 -29.84 3.73 -10.53
N ASP A 417 -30.86 4.46 -10.96
CA ASP A 417 -31.33 4.51 -12.35
C ASP A 417 -30.30 5.13 -13.31
N ARG A 418 -29.44 6.01 -12.78
CA ARG A 418 -28.38 6.67 -13.54
C ARG A 418 -27.13 5.81 -13.70
N LEU A 419 -26.86 4.93 -12.74
CA LEU A 419 -25.63 4.16 -12.67
C LEU A 419 -25.32 3.36 -13.96
N PRO A 420 -26.27 2.65 -14.60
CA PRO A 420 -26.00 1.95 -15.86
C PRO A 420 -25.60 2.90 -17.00
N ARG A 421 -26.22 4.08 -17.08
CA ARG A 421 -25.92 5.07 -18.12
C ARG A 421 -24.51 5.64 -17.95
N ASP A 422 -24.15 6.02 -16.72
CA ASP A 422 -22.80 6.50 -16.42
C ASP A 422 -21.76 5.40 -16.68
N ARG A 423 -22.07 4.14 -16.35
CA ARG A 423 -21.21 2.98 -16.62
C ARG A 423 -20.96 2.80 -18.11
N ASP A 424 -21.99 2.83 -18.94
CA ASP A 424 -21.88 2.63 -20.38
C ASP A 424 -21.11 3.80 -21.04
N ALA A 425 -21.36 5.02 -20.60
CA ALA A 425 -20.64 6.20 -21.06
C ALA A 425 -19.14 6.13 -20.72
N ILE A 426 -18.80 5.72 -19.49
CA ILE A 426 -17.40 5.51 -19.06
C ILE A 426 -16.74 4.41 -19.89
N ARG A 427 -17.40 3.26 -20.07
CA ARG A 427 -16.87 2.17 -20.88
C ARG A 427 -16.62 2.58 -22.33
N LYS A 428 -17.53 3.38 -22.91
CA LYS A 428 -17.37 3.94 -24.25
C LYS A 428 -16.19 4.90 -24.33
N MET A 429 -15.97 5.73 -23.32
CA MET A 429 -14.83 6.65 -23.26
C MET A 429 -13.49 5.90 -23.19
N VAL A 430 -13.43 4.87 -22.34
CA VAL A 430 -12.22 4.05 -22.20
C VAL A 430 -11.94 3.30 -23.51
N GLY A 431 -12.96 2.68 -24.12
CA GLY A 431 -12.80 1.91 -25.35
C GLY A 431 -11.72 0.84 -25.19
N ASP A 432 -10.79 0.78 -26.14
CA ASP A 432 -9.61 -0.09 -26.10
C ASP A 432 -8.37 0.62 -25.52
N GLY A 433 -8.52 1.88 -25.08
CA GLY A 433 -7.44 2.67 -24.50
C GLY A 433 -7.22 2.38 -23.01
N ILE A 434 -6.19 3.03 -22.46
CA ILE A 434 -5.92 3.02 -21.02
C ILE A 434 -6.04 4.45 -20.49
N VAL A 435 -6.93 4.69 -19.54
CA VAL A 435 -6.98 5.97 -18.84
C VAL A 435 -5.85 6.02 -17.82
N ALA A 436 -4.99 7.04 -17.91
CA ALA A 436 -3.95 7.32 -16.95
C ALA A 436 -4.31 8.55 -16.11
N LEU A 437 -4.14 8.45 -14.80
CA LEU A 437 -4.34 9.55 -13.85
C LEU A 437 -3.51 9.31 -12.58
N PRO A 438 -3.19 10.32 -11.77
CA PRO A 438 -2.73 10.06 -10.41
C PRO A 438 -3.77 9.24 -9.64
N THR A 439 -3.33 8.27 -8.82
CA THR A 439 -4.25 7.38 -8.08
C THR A 439 -5.02 8.13 -6.99
N VAL A 440 -4.35 9.13 -6.41
CA VAL A 440 -4.80 9.98 -5.31
C VAL A 440 -4.36 11.41 -5.61
N PRO A 441 -4.98 12.44 -5.01
CA PRO A 441 -4.66 13.82 -5.37
C PRO A 441 -3.24 14.25 -4.95
N GLY A 442 -2.67 13.61 -3.94
CA GLY A 442 -1.42 14.03 -3.32
C GLY A 442 -0.84 12.98 -2.38
N PRO A 443 0.26 13.31 -1.67
CA PRO A 443 0.88 12.41 -0.71
C PRO A 443 -0.10 12.01 0.41
N ALA A 444 0.20 10.90 1.08
CA ALA A 444 -0.60 10.44 2.21
C ALA A 444 -0.74 11.53 3.29
N PRO A 445 -1.96 11.93 3.68
CA PRO A 445 -2.17 12.88 4.76
C PRO A 445 -1.56 12.42 6.09
N LEU A 446 -1.06 13.35 6.90
CA LEU A 446 -0.59 13.03 8.25
C LEU A 446 -1.74 12.51 9.13
N LEU A 447 -1.43 11.61 10.06
CA LEU A 447 -2.38 11.10 11.08
C LEU A 447 -3.04 12.22 11.88
N ARG A 448 -2.29 13.31 12.09
CA ARG A 448 -2.71 14.52 12.81
C ARG A 448 -3.31 15.61 11.92
N ALA A 449 -3.53 15.35 10.63
CA ALA A 449 -4.17 16.32 9.75
C ALA A 449 -5.57 16.66 10.26
N ASP A 450 -5.99 17.92 10.09
CA ASP A 450 -7.31 18.36 10.53
C ASP A 450 -8.42 17.68 9.73
N ALA A 451 -9.61 17.61 10.33
CA ALA A 451 -10.76 16.94 9.74
C ALA A 451 -11.18 17.54 8.38
N GLY A 452 -11.00 18.85 8.19
CA GLY A 452 -11.33 19.54 6.95
C GLY A 452 -10.38 19.16 5.82
N ALA A 453 -9.07 19.12 6.09
CA ALA A 453 -8.08 18.63 5.13
C ALA A 453 -8.33 17.18 4.74
N LEU A 454 -8.54 16.29 5.72
CA LEU A 454 -8.86 14.88 5.47
C LEU A 454 -10.14 14.72 4.63
N ALA A 455 -11.17 15.53 4.89
CA ALA A 455 -12.41 15.51 4.11
C ALA A 455 -12.20 15.98 2.66
N ARG A 456 -11.42 17.04 2.43
CA ARG A 456 -11.08 17.53 1.08
C ARG A 456 -10.29 16.48 0.30
N THR A 457 -9.22 15.93 0.87
CA THR A 457 -8.43 14.87 0.24
C THR A 457 -9.29 13.63 -0.05
N ARG A 458 -10.14 13.20 0.88
CA ARG A 458 -11.07 12.09 0.66
C ARG A 458 -12.04 12.39 -0.48
N SER A 459 -12.60 13.60 -0.55
CA SER A 459 -13.54 13.98 -1.60
C SER A 459 -12.89 13.96 -2.98
N ALA A 460 -11.71 14.56 -3.12
CA ALA A 460 -10.93 14.53 -4.36
C ALA A 460 -10.54 13.09 -4.75
N THR A 461 -10.06 12.30 -3.79
CA THR A 461 -9.72 10.89 -4.03
C THR A 461 -10.92 10.11 -4.56
N LEU A 462 -12.10 10.23 -3.93
CA LEU A 462 -13.30 9.55 -4.39
C LEU A 462 -13.79 10.05 -5.74
N ALA A 463 -13.59 11.32 -6.08
CA ALA A 463 -13.91 11.82 -7.42
C ALA A 463 -13.06 11.12 -8.49
N MET A 464 -11.77 10.93 -8.22
CA MET A 464 -10.84 10.24 -9.11
C MET A 464 -11.10 8.73 -9.18
N THR A 465 -11.28 8.06 -8.03
CA THR A 465 -11.40 6.60 -7.98
C THR A 465 -12.76 6.07 -8.42
N SER A 466 -13.81 6.91 -8.43
CA SER A 466 -15.18 6.54 -8.80
C SER A 466 -15.32 6.13 -10.27
N LEU A 467 -14.46 6.62 -11.16
CA LEU A 467 -14.50 6.28 -12.59
C LEU A 467 -14.48 4.76 -12.82
N ALA A 468 -13.45 4.09 -12.29
CA ALA A 468 -13.33 2.63 -12.37
C ALA A 468 -14.39 1.89 -11.53
N GLY A 469 -14.84 2.53 -10.44
CA GLY A 469 -15.93 2.04 -9.59
C GLY A 469 -17.22 1.87 -10.37
N ILE A 470 -17.72 2.96 -10.94
CA ILE A 470 -18.96 3.02 -11.71
C ILE A 470 -18.84 2.22 -13.01
N GLY A 471 -17.73 2.36 -13.72
CA GLY A 471 -17.46 1.61 -14.95
C GLY A 471 -17.37 0.09 -14.74
N GLY A 472 -17.16 -0.37 -13.51
CA GLY A 472 -16.88 -1.77 -13.20
C GLY A 472 -15.58 -2.24 -13.88
N LEU A 473 -14.60 -1.34 -13.99
CA LEU A 473 -13.38 -1.51 -14.78
C LEU A 473 -12.20 -1.94 -13.90
N PRO A 474 -11.23 -2.66 -14.47
CA PRO A 474 -9.98 -2.92 -13.80
C PRO A 474 -9.16 -1.64 -13.70
N ALA A 475 -8.54 -1.42 -12.55
CA ALA A 475 -7.74 -0.24 -12.29
C ALA A 475 -6.52 -0.59 -11.45
N LEU A 476 -5.34 -0.31 -11.99
CA LEU A 476 -4.05 -0.66 -11.41
C LEU A 476 -3.34 0.60 -10.91
N SER A 477 -3.04 0.67 -9.62
CA SER A 477 -2.11 1.66 -9.07
C SER A 477 -0.69 1.12 -9.14
N VAL A 478 0.23 1.93 -9.66
CA VAL A 478 1.67 1.64 -9.79
C VAL A 478 2.46 2.75 -9.09
N PRO A 479 3.44 2.47 -8.23
CA PRO A 479 4.12 3.49 -7.41
C PRO A 479 5.20 4.27 -8.19
N ALA A 480 4.81 4.94 -9.27
CA ALA A 480 5.73 5.57 -10.23
C ALA A 480 6.00 7.06 -9.99
N LEU A 481 5.23 7.75 -9.13
CA LEU A 481 5.40 9.19 -8.90
C LEU A 481 6.13 9.43 -7.57
N THR A 482 7.05 10.40 -7.56
CA THR A 482 7.70 10.88 -6.33
C THR A 482 7.35 12.34 -6.11
N VAL A 483 6.81 12.66 -4.93
CA VAL A 483 6.48 14.03 -4.51
C VAL A 483 7.06 14.32 -3.12
N ALA A 484 7.08 15.58 -2.71
CA ALA A 484 7.42 15.95 -1.35
C ALA A 484 6.25 15.61 -0.40
N GLY A 485 6.51 14.83 0.64
CA GLY A 485 5.57 14.55 1.72
C GLY A 485 5.41 15.75 2.66
N ALA A 486 4.50 15.62 3.63
CA ALA A 486 4.15 16.71 4.54
C ALA A 486 5.30 17.21 5.44
N ALA A 487 6.40 16.46 5.57
CA ALA A 487 7.61 16.89 6.29
C ALA A 487 8.80 17.15 5.33
N GLY A 488 8.54 17.29 4.03
CA GLY A 488 9.53 17.55 2.98
C GLY A 488 10.28 16.32 2.45
N GLN A 489 10.08 15.15 3.06
CA GLN A 489 10.71 13.91 2.59
C GLN A 489 10.10 13.41 1.27
N PRO A 490 10.90 12.85 0.35
CA PRO A 490 10.36 12.18 -0.83
C PRO A 490 9.38 11.07 -0.45
N THR A 491 8.24 11.01 -1.12
CA THR A 491 7.23 9.98 -0.90
C THR A 491 6.58 9.55 -2.20
N ALA A 492 6.22 8.27 -2.28
CA ALA A 492 5.54 7.71 -3.43
C ALA A 492 4.08 8.21 -3.52
N VAL A 493 3.63 8.43 -4.76
CA VAL A 493 2.23 8.53 -5.16
C VAL A 493 2.07 7.63 -6.38
N GLY A 494 0.95 6.90 -6.47
CA GLY A 494 0.73 5.97 -7.55
C GLY A 494 0.20 6.65 -8.81
N ILE A 495 0.59 6.18 -9.99
CA ILE A 495 -0.16 6.36 -11.23
C ILE A 495 -1.21 5.25 -11.33
N CYS A 496 -2.47 5.62 -11.61
CA CYS A 496 -3.56 4.68 -11.83
C CYS A 496 -3.76 4.50 -13.33
N LEU A 497 -3.78 3.27 -13.78
CA LEU A 497 -4.10 2.87 -15.15
C LEU A 497 -5.46 2.15 -15.12
N VAL A 498 -6.44 2.64 -15.88
CA VAL A 498 -7.77 2.04 -15.97
C VAL A 498 -7.96 1.48 -17.37
N GLY A 499 -8.12 0.15 -17.46
CA GLY A 499 -8.33 -0.56 -18.71
C GLY A 499 -9.80 -0.87 -18.99
N ALA A 500 -10.06 -1.46 -20.15
CA ALA A 500 -11.38 -2.00 -20.49
C ALA A 500 -11.78 -3.18 -19.58
N ALA A 501 -13.07 -3.46 -19.47
CA ALA A 501 -13.56 -4.59 -18.67
C ALA A 501 -13.00 -5.92 -19.22
N GLY A 502 -12.43 -6.74 -18.34
CA GLY A 502 -11.85 -8.05 -18.68
C GLY A 502 -10.40 -8.01 -19.17
N THR A 503 -9.76 -6.83 -19.27
CA THR A 503 -8.36 -6.71 -19.69
C THR A 503 -7.37 -6.72 -18.52
N ASP A 504 -7.83 -7.06 -17.32
CA ASP A 504 -7.08 -7.00 -16.06
C ASP A 504 -5.67 -7.60 -16.16
N ARG A 505 -5.56 -8.81 -16.72
CA ARG A 505 -4.28 -9.53 -16.82
C ARG A 505 -3.31 -8.85 -17.80
N GLY A 506 -3.82 -8.32 -18.91
CA GLY A 506 -3.03 -7.55 -19.87
C GLY A 506 -2.60 -6.20 -19.29
N LEU A 507 -3.49 -5.54 -18.53
CA LEU A 507 -3.19 -4.27 -17.85
C LEU A 507 -2.03 -4.43 -16.87
N VAL A 508 -2.01 -5.50 -16.07
CA VAL A 508 -0.89 -5.78 -15.14
C VAL A 508 0.40 -6.09 -15.89
N ALA A 509 0.35 -6.89 -16.95
CA ALA A 509 1.52 -7.24 -17.76
C ALA A 509 2.15 -6.01 -18.41
N ALA A 510 1.35 -5.22 -19.14
CA ALA A 510 1.80 -4.00 -19.80
C ALA A 510 2.38 -2.99 -18.81
N ALA A 511 1.72 -2.78 -17.66
CA ALA A 511 2.24 -1.88 -16.64
C ALA A 511 3.57 -2.38 -16.05
N THR A 512 3.69 -3.68 -15.80
CA THR A 512 4.94 -4.28 -15.30
C THR A 512 6.09 -4.00 -16.27
N GLU A 513 5.90 -4.19 -17.58
CA GLU A 513 6.94 -3.87 -18.56
C GLU A 513 7.29 -2.38 -18.61
N LEU A 514 6.30 -1.50 -18.46
CA LEU A 514 6.51 -0.05 -18.51
C LEU A 514 7.18 0.53 -17.25
N PHE A 515 6.91 -0.04 -16.06
CA PHE A 515 7.26 0.59 -14.78
C PHE A 515 8.18 -0.24 -13.87
N ASP A 516 8.30 -1.57 -14.01
CA ASP A 516 9.26 -2.37 -13.23
C ASP A 516 10.67 -2.40 -13.87
N ALA A 517 10.82 -1.93 -15.12
CA ALA A 517 12.11 -1.92 -15.83
C ALA A 517 13.07 -0.76 -15.44
N ALA A 518 12.74 0.02 -14.40
CA ALA A 518 13.48 1.21 -13.96
C ALA A 518 14.34 0.98 -12.71
#